data_AF-A0A7S2BBL7-F1
#
_entry.id   AF-A0A7S2BBL7-F1
#
_cell.length_a   1.000
_cell.length_b   1.000
_cell.length_c   1.000
_cell.angle_alpha   90.00
_cell.angle_beta   90.00
_cell.angle_gamma   90.00
#
_symmetry.space_group_name_H-M   'P 1'
#
loop_
_entity.id
_entity.type
_entity.pdbx_description
1 polymer ?
#
loop_
_entity_poly.entity_id
_entity_poly.type
_entity_poly.pdbx_seq_one_letter_code
_entity_poly.pdbx_strand_id
1 'polypeptide(L)'
;FYLAHVGKASPAVAAPLFFICPTDAACLNSSTQFVLAGVLLVSPVVQSGADFVNTYLPKGIWYSLEYSNGIASIVGAPFRVSDVGAYYKLSAPVGAAPPLHIRGGSVMSMYDGDARGADLTTSLVAAGPYGLYVALDDMQSAFGHLFFDDGLSMISSSSAKTTFVAFQANATCVIASPESSSESHTPIWRSIQIFGLTNAPASLTFNGIPLSSWRYDTERQALIVSMVSLSVEISQGWTLRWEHTTRSSSPMTV
;
A
#
# COMPACT_ATOMS: atom_id res chain seq x y z
N PHE A 1 8.04 -12.59 -2.60
CA PHE A 1 8.70 -13.86 -2.99
C PHE A 1 8.76 -14.03 -4.50
N TYR A 2 7.63 -14.06 -5.23
CA TYR A 2 7.60 -14.26 -6.68
C TYR A 2 8.62 -13.41 -7.46
N LEU A 3 8.63 -12.09 -7.27
CA LEU A 3 9.55 -11.19 -8.01
C LEU A 3 11.04 -11.50 -7.77
N ALA A 4 11.39 -11.95 -6.56
CA ALA A 4 12.75 -12.39 -6.25
C ALA A 4 13.08 -13.72 -6.94
N HIS A 5 12.12 -14.66 -6.98
CA HIS A 5 12.27 -15.94 -7.67
C HIS A 5 12.51 -15.78 -9.18
N VAL A 6 11.76 -14.87 -9.84
CA VAL A 6 11.90 -14.63 -11.29
C VAL A 6 12.95 -13.59 -11.65
N GLY A 7 13.69 -13.04 -10.67
CA GLY A 7 14.76 -12.06 -10.91
C GLY A 7 14.27 -10.72 -11.47
N LYS A 8 13.00 -10.35 -11.26
CA LYS A 8 12.42 -9.08 -11.75
C LYS A 8 12.50 -7.94 -10.73
N ALA A 9 12.97 -8.21 -9.51
CA ALA A 9 13.16 -7.21 -8.46
C ALA A 9 14.38 -7.55 -7.59
N SER A 10 14.55 -6.83 -6.48
CA SER A 10 15.55 -7.15 -5.45
C SER A 10 15.49 -8.64 -5.07
N PRO A 11 16.64 -9.32 -4.98
CA PRO A 11 16.69 -10.72 -4.55
C PRO A 11 16.28 -10.88 -3.07
N ALA A 12 16.41 -9.83 -2.27
CA ALA A 12 16.02 -9.81 -0.87
C ALA A 12 14.53 -9.45 -0.71
N VAL A 13 13.76 -10.31 -0.04
CA VAL A 13 12.36 -10.04 0.35
C VAL A 13 12.31 -9.12 1.57
N ALA A 14 13.09 -9.43 2.61
CA ALA A 14 13.41 -8.52 3.69
C ALA A 14 14.80 -7.94 3.43
N ALA A 15 14.87 -6.64 3.19
CA ALA A 15 16.08 -5.96 2.77
C ALA A 15 16.54 -4.95 3.83
N PRO A 16 17.86 -4.77 4.02
CA PRO A 16 18.38 -3.67 4.84
C PRO A 16 18.08 -2.32 4.19
N LEU A 17 18.07 -1.25 4.97
CA LEU A 17 17.67 0.09 4.50
C LEU A 17 18.51 0.57 3.32
N PHE A 18 19.80 0.27 3.27
CA PHE A 18 20.68 0.70 2.17
C PHE A 18 20.26 0.19 0.79
N PHE A 19 19.35 -0.80 0.69
CA PHE A 19 18.77 -1.20 -0.61
C PHE A 19 17.87 -0.11 -1.21
N ILE A 20 17.23 0.71 -0.38
CA ILE A 20 16.33 1.79 -0.84
C ILE A 20 16.95 3.19 -0.76
N CYS A 21 18.06 3.33 -0.02
CA CYS A 21 18.82 4.57 0.16
C CYS A 21 20.34 4.27 0.25
N PRO A 22 20.99 3.83 -0.85
CA PRO A 22 22.36 3.32 -0.82
C PRO A 22 23.44 4.38 -0.55
N THR A 23 23.11 5.65 -0.74
CA THR A 23 24.03 6.78 -0.52
C THR A 23 23.86 7.45 0.85
N ASP A 24 22.90 6.99 1.65
CA ASP A 24 22.60 7.54 2.96
C ASP A 24 23.41 6.80 4.04
N ALA A 25 24.27 7.53 4.75
CA ALA A 25 25.12 6.99 5.81
C ALA A 25 24.32 6.35 6.96
N ALA A 26 23.15 6.88 7.31
CA ALA A 26 22.30 6.29 8.34
C ALA A 26 21.68 4.97 7.86
N CYS A 27 21.29 4.88 6.58
CA CYS A 27 20.83 3.64 5.98
C CYS A 27 21.92 2.56 5.90
N LEU A 28 23.17 2.95 5.59
CA LEU A 28 24.33 2.05 5.54
C LEU A 28 24.69 1.48 6.91
N ASN A 29 24.54 2.28 7.97
CA ASN A 29 24.86 1.88 9.34
C ASN A 29 23.67 1.24 10.08
N SER A 30 22.47 1.23 9.49
CA SER A 30 21.27 0.69 10.12
C SER A 30 21.28 -0.85 10.13
N SER A 31 21.15 -1.43 11.33
CA SER A 31 21.01 -2.88 11.55
C SER A 31 19.75 -3.27 12.33
N THR A 32 18.90 -2.30 12.69
CA THR A 32 17.73 -2.49 13.57
C THR A 32 16.39 -2.28 12.87
N GLN A 33 16.40 -1.94 11.58
CA GLN A 33 15.23 -1.75 10.74
C GLN A 33 15.42 -2.49 9.42
N PHE A 34 14.32 -2.88 8.77
CA PHE A 34 14.34 -3.50 7.45
C PHE A 34 13.11 -3.12 6.64
N VAL A 35 13.20 -3.28 5.33
CA VAL A 35 12.10 -3.02 4.39
C VAL A 35 11.65 -4.33 3.77
N LEU A 36 10.35 -4.61 3.84
CA LEU A 36 9.72 -5.72 3.14
C LEU A 36 9.31 -5.30 1.74
N ALA A 37 9.74 -6.09 0.75
CA ALA A 37 9.46 -5.91 -0.68
C ALA A 37 9.79 -4.51 -1.22
N GLY A 38 10.67 -3.75 -0.57
CA GLY A 38 11.01 -2.38 -0.94
C GLY A 38 9.93 -1.33 -0.61
N VAL A 39 8.80 -1.73 0.00
CA VAL A 39 7.61 -0.88 0.20
C VAL A 39 7.21 -0.67 1.65
N LEU A 40 7.41 -1.66 2.53
CA LEU A 40 6.96 -1.59 3.93
C LEU A 40 8.17 -1.56 4.87
N LEU A 41 8.44 -0.42 5.49
CA LEU A 41 9.47 -0.27 6.50
C LEU A 41 8.96 -0.80 7.85
N VAL A 42 9.74 -1.67 8.46
CA VAL A 42 9.48 -2.27 9.78
C VAL A 42 10.53 -1.77 10.77
N SER A 43 10.07 -1.20 11.88
CA SER A 43 10.94 -0.66 12.95
C SER A 43 10.69 -1.37 14.29
N PRO A 44 11.27 -2.54 14.52
CA PRO A 44 11.09 -3.27 15.77
C PRO A 44 11.77 -2.58 16.96
N VAL A 45 11.20 -2.76 18.16
CA VAL A 45 11.89 -2.47 19.43
C VAL A 45 12.90 -3.60 19.67
N VAL A 46 14.18 -3.24 19.75
CA VAL A 46 15.29 -4.20 19.94
C VAL A 46 16.03 -4.02 21.27
N GLN A 47 15.54 -3.13 22.13
CA GLN A 47 16.11 -2.85 23.44
C GLN A 47 15.15 -3.35 24.53
N SER A 48 15.68 -4.14 25.46
CA SER A 48 14.89 -4.67 26.58
C SER A 48 14.34 -3.53 27.44
N GLY A 49 13.05 -3.62 27.79
CA GLY A 49 12.36 -2.64 28.62
C GLY A 49 11.98 -1.32 27.94
N ALA A 50 12.31 -1.13 26.65
CA ALA A 50 11.89 0.04 25.90
C ALA A 50 10.42 -0.08 25.45
N ASP A 51 9.70 1.05 25.48
CA ASP A 51 8.33 1.23 24.99
C ASP A 51 8.28 2.18 23.78
N PHE A 52 9.45 2.44 23.18
CA PHE A 52 9.61 3.26 21.99
C PHE A 52 10.73 2.72 21.10
N VAL A 53 10.73 3.16 19.85
CA VAL A 53 11.83 2.94 18.89
C VAL A 53 12.24 4.28 18.26
N ASN A 54 13.53 4.46 18.05
CA ASN A 54 14.05 5.58 17.25
C ASN A 54 14.09 5.13 15.79
N THR A 55 13.01 5.38 15.06
CA THR A 55 12.85 5.01 13.66
C THR A 55 13.53 6.02 12.75
N TYR A 56 14.49 5.57 11.95
CA TYR A 56 14.99 6.33 10.83
C TYR A 56 14.06 6.21 9.63
N LEU A 57 13.58 7.34 9.11
CA LEU A 57 12.86 7.44 7.85
C LEU A 57 13.78 8.13 6.83
N PRO A 58 14.19 7.43 5.75
CA PRO A 58 14.93 8.04 4.64
C PRO A 58 14.10 9.12 3.94
N LYS A 59 14.75 9.93 3.09
CA LYS A 59 14.09 10.90 2.21
C LYS A 59 12.85 10.31 1.53
N GLY A 60 11.75 11.07 1.56
CA GLY A 60 10.49 10.72 0.92
C GLY A 60 9.27 10.92 1.83
N ILE A 61 8.14 10.37 1.39
CA ILE A 61 6.90 10.35 2.17
C ILE A 61 6.72 8.95 2.77
N TRP A 62 6.32 8.89 4.03
CA TRP A 62 6.06 7.65 4.75
C TRP A 62 4.71 7.71 5.44
N TYR A 63 3.87 6.71 5.18
CA TYR A 63 2.53 6.60 5.73
C TYR A 63 2.50 5.56 6.84
N SER A 64 2.18 5.95 8.07
CA SER A 64 2.11 5.01 9.18
C SER A 64 0.94 4.06 9.02
N LEU A 65 1.25 2.78 9.08
CA LEU A 65 0.28 1.70 8.99
C LEU A 65 0.06 1.12 10.39
N GLU A 66 -1.18 1.06 10.82
CA GLU A 66 -1.60 0.28 11.98
C GLU A 66 -2.38 -0.94 11.49
N TYR A 67 -2.19 -2.06 12.17
CA TYR A 67 -3.03 -3.24 11.99
C TYR A 67 -3.81 -3.49 13.28
N SER A 68 -5.07 -3.07 13.28
CA SER A 68 -5.97 -3.22 14.40
C SER A 68 -7.29 -3.81 13.91
N ASN A 69 -7.92 -4.65 14.74
CA ASN A 69 -9.21 -5.27 14.40
C ASN A 69 -9.21 -6.13 13.13
N GLY A 70 -8.05 -6.65 12.72
CA GLY A 70 -7.91 -7.43 11.48
C GLY A 70 -7.85 -6.59 10.21
N ILE A 71 -7.83 -5.26 10.35
CA ILE A 71 -7.88 -4.29 9.27
C ILE A 71 -6.62 -3.44 9.33
N ALA A 72 -5.96 -3.29 8.18
CA ALA A 72 -4.86 -2.35 8.06
C ALA A 72 -5.43 -0.95 7.78
N SER A 73 -4.93 0.07 8.49
CA SER A 73 -5.39 1.45 8.34
C SER A 73 -4.23 2.41 8.52
N ILE A 74 -4.27 3.53 7.81
CA ILE A 74 -3.29 4.60 8.01
C ILE A 74 -3.64 5.38 9.26
N VAL A 75 -2.63 5.80 10.01
CA VAL A 75 -2.79 6.58 11.24
C VAL A 75 -1.95 7.85 11.18
N GLY A 76 -2.53 8.94 11.66
CA GLY A 76 -1.89 10.25 11.66
C GLY A 76 -1.63 10.83 10.26
N ALA A 77 -1.00 12.00 10.25
CA ALA A 77 -0.55 12.65 9.02
C ALA A 77 0.72 11.94 8.46
N PRO A 78 0.97 12.02 7.14
CA PRO A 78 2.17 11.42 6.55
C PRO A 78 3.44 12.11 7.05
N PHE A 79 4.48 11.33 7.33
CA PHE A 79 5.82 11.85 7.51
C PHE A 79 6.37 12.31 6.16
N ARG A 80 6.89 13.54 6.12
CA ARG A 80 7.51 14.11 4.92
C ARG A 80 8.94 14.50 5.25
N VAL A 81 9.89 13.81 4.62
CA VAL A 81 11.32 13.97 4.88
C VAL A 81 11.99 14.53 3.63
N SER A 82 12.42 15.79 3.67
CA SER A 82 12.93 16.55 2.52
C SER A 82 14.44 16.40 2.28
N ASP A 83 15.22 16.16 3.34
CA ASP A 83 16.68 16.05 3.29
C ASP A 83 17.12 14.60 3.05
N VAL A 84 18.23 14.12 3.62
CA VAL A 84 18.69 12.73 3.46
C VAL A 84 17.81 11.71 4.19
N GLY A 85 17.27 12.10 5.34
CA GLY A 85 16.42 11.28 6.21
C GLY A 85 16.31 11.91 7.60
N ALA A 86 15.50 11.32 8.49
CA ALA A 86 15.31 11.82 9.85
C ALA A 86 14.96 10.69 10.83
N TYR A 87 15.38 10.84 12.09
CA TYR A 87 14.97 9.96 13.19
C TYR A 87 13.70 10.49 13.86
N TYR A 88 12.77 9.58 14.13
CA TYR A 88 11.53 9.83 14.86
C TYR A 88 11.46 8.88 16.05
N LYS A 89 11.21 9.43 17.24
CA LYS A 89 10.94 8.64 18.43
C LYS A 89 9.47 8.24 18.42
N LEU A 90 9.20 6.98 18.09
CA LEU A 90 7.84 6.46 17.94
C LEU A 90 7.47 5.53 19.09
N SER A 91 6.27 5.69 19.63
CA SER A 91 5.72 4.83 20.67
C SER A 91 5.54 3.41 20.13
N ALA A 92 5.98 2.42 20.90
CA ALA A 92 5.93 1.01 20.59
C ALA A 92 5.86 0.19 21.90
N PRO A 93 4.76 0.33 22.67
CA PRO A 93 4.63 -0.34 23.96
C PRO A 93 4.55 -1.85 23.80
N VAL A 94 4.87 -2.57 24.87
CA VAL A 94 4.80 -4.04 24.89
C VAL A 94 3.40 -4.52 24.47
N GLY A 95 3.36 -5.43 23.50
CA GLY A 95 2.12 -5.99 22.95
C GLY A 95 1.53 -5.21 21.77
N ALA A 96 2.03 -4.01 21.48
CA ALA A 96 1.68 -3.32 20.24
C ALA A 96 2.51 -3.85 19.05
N ALA A 97 1.98 -3.68 17.85
CA ALA A 97 2.77 -3.89 16.63
C ALA A 97 3.94 -2.90 16.59
N PRO A 98 5.11 -3.30 16.06
CA PRO A 98 6.19 -2.35 15.83
C PRO A 98 5.73 -1.27 14.84
N PRO A 99 6.27 -0.04 14.87
CA PRO A 99 5.95 0.97 13.87
C PRO A 99 6.19 0.46 12.44
N LEU A 100 5.13 0.50 11.63
CA LEU A 100 5.11 0.13 10.22
C LEU A 100 4.87 1.37 9.37
N HIS A 101 5.61 1.52 8.28
CA HIS A 101 5.42 2.64 7.36
C HIS A 101 5.43 2.18 5.91
N ILE A 102 4.39 2.52 5.17
CA ILE A 102 4.34 2.35 3.72
C ILE A 102 5.12 3.49 3.08
N ARG A 103 6.06 3.15 2.21
CA ARG A 103 6.84 4.10 1.42
C ARG A 103 5.97 4.76 0.36
N GLY A 104 5.98 6.08 0.26
CA GLY A 104 5.39 6.80 -0.88
C GLY A 104 6.00 6.34 -2.20
N GLY A 105 5.19 6.35 -3.26
CA GLY A 105 5.55 5.82 -4.56
C GLY A 105 5.19 4.33 -4.74
N SER A 106 4.51 3.71 -3.77
CA SER A 106 4.23 2.28 -3.78
C SER A 106 2.75 1.93 -3.76
N VAL A 107 2.40 0.84 -4.44
CA VAL A 107 1.10 0.18 -4.34
C VAL A 107 1.29 -1.19 -3.71
N MET A 108 0.50 -1.49 -2.69
CA MET A 108 0.50 -2.76 -1.98
C MET A 108 -0.92 -3.30 -1.86
N SER A 109 -1.09 -4.61 -1.92
CA SER A 109 -2.36 -5.27 -1.60
C SER A 109 -2.24 -6.05 -0.29
N MET A 110 -3.30 -6.05 0.50
CA MET A 110 -3.39 -6.85 1.72
C MET A 110 -4.75 -7.54 1.79
N TYR A 111 -4.83 -8.66 2.48
CA TYR A 111 -6.11 -9.25 2.85
C TYR A 111 -6.94 -8.22 3.65
N ASP A 112 -8.22 -8.08 3.31
CA ASP A 112 -9.15 -7.10 3.85
C ASP A 112 -10.47 -7.78 4.26
N GLY A 113 -10.37 -8.95 4.91
CA GLY A 113 -11.50 -9.68 5.46
C GLY A 113 -11.48 -9.73 7.00
N ASP A 114 -12.25 -10.64 7.59
CA ASP A 114 -12.34 -10.79 9.05
C ASP A 114 -11.20 -11.67 9.60
N ALA A 115 -10.02 -11.07 9.73
CA ALA A 115 -8.84 -11.74 10.27
C ALA A 115 -8.92 -12.03 11.79
N ARG A 116 -10.00 -11.63 12.48
CA ARG A 116 -10.23 -11.90 13.90
C ARG A 116 -11.28 -12.98 14.16
N GLY A 117 -12.04 -13.34 13.14
CA GLY A 117 -13.09 -14.35 13.18
C GLY A 117 -12.66 -15.64 12.50
N ALA A 118 -13.33 -15.96 11.40
CA ALA A 118 -13.28 -17.27 10.77
C ALA A 118 -11.97 -17.54 9.99
N ASP A 119 -11.30 -16.51 9.48
CA ASP A 119 -10.26 -16.67 8.45
C ASP A 119 -8.85 -16.85 9.05
N LEU A 120 -8.70 -17.90 9.86
CA LEU A 120 -7.48 -18.19 10.62
C LEU A 120 -6.44 -19.03 9.85
N THR A 121 -6.72 -19.40 8.60
CA THR A 121 -5.82 -20.21 7.76
C THR A 121 -5.56 -19.54 6.43
N THR A 122 -4.43 -19.85 5.80
CA THR A 122 -4.09 -19.32 4.47
C THR A 122 -5.11 -19.72 3.42
N SER A 123 -5.75 -20.89 3.53
CA SER A 123 -6.82 -21.31 2.62
C SER A 123 -8.05 -20.39 2.69
N LEU A 124 -8.42 -19.96 3.90
CA LEU A 124 -9.55 -19.05 4.10
C LEU A 124 -9.20 -17.62 3.65
N VAL A 125 -8.00 -17.16 4.01
CA VAL A 125 -7.47 -15.86 3.56
C VAL A 125 -7.34 -15.78 2.04
N ALA A 126 -6.89 -16.85 1.38
CA ALA A 126 -6.76 -16.92 -0.07
C ALA A 126 -8.11 -16.80 -0.80
N ALA A 127 -9.21 -17.26 -0.18
CA ALA A 127 -10.55 -17.15 -0.75
C ALA A 127 -11.26 -15.82 -0.41
N GLY A 128 -10.75 -15.09 0.59
CA GLY A 128 -11.37 -13.87 1.08
C GLY A 128 -10.96 -12.61 0.31
N PRO A 129 -11.58 -11.47 0.64
CA PRO A 129 -11.38 -10.22 -0.10
C PRO A 129 -10.04 -9.55 0.18
N TYR A 130 -9.61 -8.70 -0.75
CA TYR A 130 -8.38 -7.92 -0.67
C TYR A 130 -8.64 -6.41 -0.71
N GLY A 131 -7.78 -5.65 -0.05
CA GLY A 131 -7.72 -4.20 -0.13
C GLY A 131 -6.48 -3.75 -0.89
N LEU A 132 -6.60 -2.69 -1.67
CA LEU A 132 -5.48 -2.04 -2.36
C LEU A 132 -5.10 -0.75 -1.63
N TYR A 133 -3.80 -0.59 -1.36
CA TYR A 133 -3.20 0.51 -0.61
C TYR A 133 -2.24 1.26 -1.54
N VAL A 134 -2.62 2.46 -1.95
CA VAL A 134 -1.90 3.31 -2.91
C VAL A 134 -1.27 4.46 -2.15
N ALA A 135 0.03 4.38 -1.88
CA ALA A 135 0.78 5.40 -1.17
C ALA A 135 1.46 6.34 -2.18
N LEU A 136 0.87 7.50 -2.45
CA LEU A 136 1.43 8.47 -3.41
C LEU A 136 2.74 9.07 -2.88
N ASP A 137 3.70 9.33 -3.77
CA ASP A 137 4.90 10.10 -3.45
C ASP A 137 4.67 11.62 -3.60
N ASP A 138 5.76 12.38 -3.51
CA ASP A 138 5.80 13.83 -3.73
C ASP A 138 5.46 14.24 -5.18
N MET A 139 5.68 13.33 -6.15
CA MET A 139 5.25 13.47 -7.54
C MET A 139 3.81 12.99 -7.76
N GLN A 140 3.06 12.70 -6.70
CA GLN A 140 1.69 12.18 -6.75
C GLN A 140 1.59 10.90 -7.60
N SER A 141 2.61 10.07 -7.56
CA SER A 141 2.71 8.83 -8.32
C SER A 141 2.87 7.64 -7.39
N ALA A 142 2.43 6.46 -7.83
CA ALA A 142 2.72 5.20 -7.14
C ALA A 142 2.67 4.02 -8.11
N PHE A 143 3.47 2.99 -7.84
CA PHE A 143 3.53 1.79 -8.65
C PHE A 143 3.60 0.54 -7.80
N GLY A 144 3.06 -0.56 -8.29
CA GLY A 144 3.17 -1.85 -7.63
C GLY A 144 2.66 -2.99 -8.48
N HIS A 145 2.82 -4.21 -7.98
CA HIS A 145 2.36 -5.41 -8.66
C HIS A 145 1.74 -6.36 -7.65
N LEU A 146 0.77 -7.14 -8.10
CA LEU A 146 0.24 -8.31 -7.40
C LEU A 146 0.49 -9.54 -8.24
N PHE A 147 1.13 -10.53 -7.63
CA PHE A 147 1.14 -11.90 -8.12
C PHE A 147 0.25 -12.73 -7.20
N PHE A 148 -0.76 -13.38 -7.77
CA PHE A 148 -1.72 -14.23 -7.08
C PHE A 148 -1.71 -15.61 -7.73
N ASP A 149 -1.59 -16.66 -6.94
CA ASP A 149 -1.63 -18.05 -7.39
C ASP A 149 -2.42 -18.93 -6.42
N ASP A 150 -2.51 -20.22 -6.73
CA ASP A 150 -3.15 -21.20 -5.85
C ASP A 150 -2.29 -21.59 -4.63
N GLY A 151 -1.05 -21.08 -4.54
CA GLY A 151 -0.08 -21.35 -3.48
C GLY A 151 0.44 -22.80 -3.41
N LEU A 152 0.09 -23.65 -4.38
CA LEU A 152 0.32 -25.10 -4.32
C LEU A 152 0.97 -25.65 -5.59
N SER A 153 0.51 -25.21 -6.76
CA SER A 153 0.99 -25.70 -8.04
C SER A 153 2.41 -25.21 -8.33
N MET A 154 3.19 -26.06 -8.99
CA MET A 154 4.48 -25.64 -9.55
C MET A 154 4.25 -24.57 -10.61
N ILE A 155 4.87 -23.39 -10.48
CA ILE A 155 4.68 -22.25 -11.41
C ILE A 155 5.01 -22.63 -12.87
N SER A 156 5.93 -23.57 -13.09
CA SER A 156 6.28 -24.07 -14.43
C SER A 156 5.27 -25.07 -15.02
N SER A 157 4.27 -25.49 -14.25
CA SER A 157 3.24 -26.44 -14.70
C SER A 157 2.27 -25.75 -15.65
N SER A 158 1.79 -26.47 -16.66
CA SER A 158 0.68 -26.02 -17.52
C SER A 158 -0.65 -25.88 -16.76
N SER A 159 -0.76 -26.51 -15.59
CA SER A 159 -1.91 -26.39 -14.68
C SER A 159 -1.78 -25.24 -13.68
N ALA A 160 -0.66 -24.50 -13.69
CA ALA A 160 -0.44 -23.42 -12.75
C ALA A 160 -1.45 -22.31 -12.98
N LYS A 161 -2.20 -22.00 -11.93
CA LYS A 161 -3.18 -20.95 -11.97
C LYS A 161 -2.58 -19.71 -11.32
N THR A 162 -2.35 -18.70 -12.13
CA THR A 162 -1.62 -17.49 -11.74
C THR A 162 -2.28 -16.26 -12.32
N THR A 163 -2.20 -15.16 -11.60
CA THR A 163 -2.65 -13.83 -12.01
C THR A 163 -1.54 -12.85 -11.67
N PHE A 164 -1.16 -12.01 -12.64
CA PHE A 164 -0.20 -10.94 -12.46
C PHE A 164 -0.85 -9.62 -12.88
N VAL A 165 -0.90 -8.66 -11.96
CA VAL A 165 -1.54 -7.35 -12.17
C VAL A 165 -0.52 -6.26 -11.86
N ALA A 166 -0.35 -5.32 -12.78
CA ALA A 166 0.38 -4.09 -12.55
C ALA A 166 -0.57 -2.97 -12.13
N PHE A 167 -0.13 -2.15 -11.17
CA PHE A 167 -0.84 -0.97 -10.72
C PHE A 167 -0.01 0.27 -10.97
N GLN A 168 -0.67 1.30 -11.50
CA GLN A 168 -0.07 2.62 -11.70
C GLN A 168 -1.03 3.69 -11.18
N ALA A 169 -0.51 4.60 -10.37
CA ALA A 169 -1.21 5.77 -9.90
C ALA A 169 -0.51 7.05 -10.35
N ASN A 170 -1.30 8.08 -10.61
CA ASN A 170 -0.84 9.45 -10.79
C ASN A 170 -1.77 10.41 -10.02
N ALA A 171 -1.58 11.72 -10.21
CA ALA A 171 -2.33 12.76 -9.51
C ALA A 171 -3.86 12.74 -9.66
N THR A 172 -4.43 11.93 -10.56
CA THR A 172 -5.87 11.91 -10.86
C THR A 172 -6.46 10.51 -11.04
N CYS A 173 -5.64 9.46 -11.07
CA CYS A 173 -6.16 8.11 -11.26
C CYS A 173 -5.28 7.00 -10.70
N VAL A 174 -5.90 5.85 -10.44
CA VAL A 174 -5.27 4.54 -10.26
C VAL A 174 -5.78 3.61 -11.35
N ILE A 175 -4.87 2.89 -12.00
CA ILE A 175 -5.17 1.91 -13.04
C ILE A 175 -4.65 0.55 -12.57
N ALA A 176 -5.49 -0.47 -12.68
CA ALA A 176 -5.11 -1.87 -12.54
C ALA A 176 -5.11 -2.53 -13.92
N SER A 177 -3.97 -3.10 -14.30
CA SER A 177 -3.73 -3.72 -15.60
C SER A 177 -3.32 -5.18 -15.40
N PRO A 178 -4.23 -6.14 -15.60
CA PRO A 178 -3.89 -7.56 -15.64
C PRO A 178 -2.94 -7.81 -16.81
N GLU A 179 -1.73 -8.26 -16.53
CA GLU A 179 -0.73 -8.59 -17.56
C GLU A 179 -0.83 -10.06 -17.98
N SER A 180 -1.23 -10.92 -17.05
CA SER A 180 -1.51 -12.33 -17.31
C SER A 180 -2.50 -12.88 -16.30
N SER A 181 -3.43 -13.73 -16.74
CA SER A 181 -4.29 -14.51 -15.86
C SER A 181 -4.59 -15.87 -16.49
N SER A 182 -4.27 -16.95 -15.79
CA SER A 182 -4.74 -18.31 -16.10
C SER A 182 -5.84 -18.78 -15.13
N GLU A 183 -6.15 -17.97 -14.11
CA GLU A 183 -7.26 -18.22 -13.19
C GLU A 183 -8.60 -17.91 -13.83
N SER A 184 -9.58 -18.78 -13.61
CA SER A 184 -10.97 -18.54 -14.02
C SER A 184 -11.69 -17.61 -13.05
N HIS A 185 -11.30 -17.65 -11.77
CA HIS A 185 -11.86 -16.81 -10.71
C HIS A 185 -10.75 -16.43 -9.74
N THR A 186 -10.77 -15.17 -9.32
CA THR A 186 -9.92 -14.66 -8.25
C THR A 186 -10.78 -13.97 -7.20
N PRO A 187 -10.26 -13.77 -5.98
CA PRO A 187 -10.96 -12.99 -4.98
C PRO A 187 -11.23 -11.56 -5.43
N ILE A 188 -12.16 -10.91 -4.73
CA ILE A 188 -12.58 -9.55 -5.06
C ILE A 188 -11.79 -8.49 -4.29
N TRP A 189 -11.72 -7.30 -4.89
CA TRP A 189 -11.37 -6.09 -4.17
C TRP A 189 -12.52 -5.67 -3.25
N ARG A 190 -12.24 -5.45 -1.97
CA ARG A 190 -13.20 -4.89 -1.00
C ARG A 190 -13.00 -3.39 -0.80
N SER A 191 -11.75 -2.92 -0.87
CA SER A 191 -11.44 -1.50 -0.74
C SER A 191 -10.28 -1.07 -1.63
N ILE A 192 -10.31 0.20 -2.02
CA ILE A 192 -9.15 0.92 -2.55
C ILE A 192 -8.92 2.12 -1.63
N GLN A 193 -7.71 2.24 -1.10
CA GLN A 193 -7.29 3.31 -0.23
C GLN A 193 -6.13 4.07 -0.87
N ILE A 194 -6.28 5.38 -1.04
CA ILE A 194 -5.30 6.25 -1.69
C ILE A 194 -4.81 7.28 -0.68
N PHE A 195 -3.51 7.34 -0.46
CA PHE A 195 -2.87 8.20 0.54
C PHE A 195 -2.05 9.29 -0.11
N GLY A 196 -1.96 10.44 0.56
CA GLY A 196 -1.19 11.59 0.08
C GLY A 196 -1.98 12.56 -0.80
N LEU A 197 -3.30 12.40 -0.89
CA LEU A 197 -4.18 13.40 -1.47
C LEU A 197 -4.33 14.54 -0.47
N THR A 198 -3.84 15.73 -0.80
CA THR A 198 -3.83 16.88 0.12
C THR A 198 -5.21 17.53 0.29
N ASN A 199 -6.11 17.33 -0.69
CA ASN A 199 -7.47 17.84 -0.69
C ASN A 199 -8.46 16.73 -1.00
N ALA A 200 -9.68 16.88 -0.49
CA ALA A 200 -10.79 16.00 -0.82
C ALA A 200 -11.09 16.08 -2.32
N PRO A 201 -11.27 14.95 -3.02
CA PRO A 201 -11.78 14.96 -4.37
C PRO A 201 -13.18 15.59 -4.48
N ALA A 202 -13.46 16.24 -5.60
CA ALA A 202 -14.79 16.77 -5.91
C ALA A 202 -15.74 15.67 -6.42
N SER A 203 -15.20 14.74 -7.21
CA SER A 203 -15.95 13.63 -7.81
C SER A 203 -15.03 12.42 -8.00
N LEU A 204 -15.63 11.23 -8.08
CA LEU A 204 -14.93 9.99 -8.41
C LEU A 204 -15.70 9.22 -9.48
N THR A 205 -14.97 8.52 -10.35
CA THR A 205 -15.52 7.55 -11.29
C THR A 205 -14.75 6.23 -11.24
N PHE A 206 -15.47 5.12 -11.38
CA PHE A 206 -14.90 3.79 -11.54
C PHE A 206 -15.29 3.26 -12.92
N ASN A 207 -14.32 2.99 -13.77
CA ASN A 207 -14.52 2.64 -15.18
C ASN A 207 -15.45 3.63 -15.91
N GLY A 208 -15.34 4.92 -15.57
CA GLY A 208 -16.16 6.00 -16.14
C GLY A 208 -17.54 6.18 -15.50
N ILE A 209 -17.95 5.29 -14.58
CA ILE A 209 -19.22 5.39 -13.86
C ILE A 209 -19.04 6.15 -12.55
N PRO A 210 -19.81 7.20 -12.26
CA PRO A 210 -19.71 7.96 -11.01
C PRO A 210 -19.88 7.08 -9.76
N LEU A 211 -19.02 7.31 -8.76
CA LEU A 211 -19.12 6.66 -7.44
C LEU A 211 -19.70 7.60 -6.40
N SER A 212 -20.65 7.09 -5.61
CA SER A 212 -21.26 7.79 -4.48
C SER A 212 -20.78 7.29 -3.11
N SER A 213 -20.19 6.09 -3.03
CA SER A 213 -19.75 5.47 -1.77
C SER A 213 -18.24 5.57 -1.60
N TRP A 214 -17.78 6.69 -1.04
CA TRP A 214 -16.39 6.94 -0.69
C TRP A 214 -16.31 7.92 0.49
N ARG A 215 -15.17 7.92 1.17
CA ARG A 215 -14.89 8.88 2.25
C ARG A 215 -13.49 9.44 2.09
N TYR A 216 -13.31 10.69 2.50
CA TYR A 216 -11.99 11.33 2.56
C TYR A 216 -11.68 11.73 4.00
N ASP A 217 -10.52 11.29 4.48
CA ASP A 217 -9.98 11.65 5.78
C ASP A 217 -8.94 12.76 5.58
N THR A 218 -9.28 13.96 6.06
CA THR A 218 -8.43 15.14 5.88
C THR A 218 -7.17 15.08 6.75
N GLU A 219 -7.26 14.50 7.95
CA GLU A 219 -6.13 14.37 8.87
C GLU A 219 -5.09 13.41 8.31
N ARG A 220 -5.55 12.28 7.78
CA ARG A 220 -4.70 11.22 7.21
C ARG A 220 -4.35 11.43 5.75
N GLN A 221 -4.98 12.42 5.09
CA GLN A 221 -4.84 12.66 3.65
C GLN A 221 -5.15 11.41 2.83
N ALA A 222 -6.25 10.74 3.19
CA ALA A 222 -6.60 9.40 2.72
C ALA A 222 -8.01 9.36 2.11
N LEU A 223 -8.10 8.96 0.84
CA LEU A 223 -9.36 8.62 0.18
C LEU A 223 -9.61 7.12 0.31
N ILE A 224 -10.82 6.73 0.69
CA ILE A 224 -11.19 5.34 0.93
C ILE A 224 -12.46 5.06 0.14
N VAL A 225 -12.37 4.09 -0.77
CA VAL A 225 -13.45 3.68 -1.68
C VAL A 225 -13.84 2.25 -1.34
N SER A 226 -15.14 2.02 -1.10
CA SER A 226 -15.68 0.68 -0.93
C SER A 226 -15.95 0.05 -2.30
N MET A 227 -15.44 -1.16 -2.51
CA MET A 227 -15.57 -1.92 -3.75
C MET A 227 -16.61 -3.05 -3.64
N VAL A 228 -17.23 -3.23 -2.47
CA VAL A 228 -18.11 -4.36 -2.15
C VAL A 228 -19.28 -4.49 -3.13
N SER A 229 -19.91 -3.38 -3.51
CA SER A 229 -21.05 -3.39 -4.44
C SER A 229 -20.65 -3.55 -5.90
N LEU A 230 -19.36 -3.39 -6.23
CA LEU A 230 -18.86 -3.50 -7.60
C LEU A 230 -18.41 -4.93 -7.93
N SER A 231 -18.12 -5.76 -6.92
CA SER A 231 -17.74 -7.18 -7.05
C SER A 231 -16.62 -7.42 -8.09
N VAL A 232 -15.59 -6.57 -8.07
CA VAL A 232 -14.50 -6.61 -9.05
C VAL A 232 -13.45 -7.61 -8.60
N GLU A 233 -13.19 -8.61 -9.43
CA GLU A 233 -12.15 -9.62 -9.18
C GLU A 233 -10.73 -9.04 -9.38
N ILE A 234 -9.73 -9.63 -8.70
CA ILE A 234 -8.32 -9.26 -8.86
C ILE A 234 -7.86 -9.37 -10.32
N SER A 235 -8.32 -10.40 -11.04
CA SER A 235 -8.00 -10.66 -12.45
C SER A 235 -8.58 -9.63 -13.44
N GLN A 236 -9.47 -8.75 -12.98
CA GLN A 236 -10.14 -7.77 -13.84
C GLN A 236 -9.41 -6.43 -13.85
N GLY A 237 -9.25 -5.86 -15.05
CA GLY A 237 -8.70 -4.53 -15.22
C GLY A 237 -9.72 -3.45 -14.92
N TRP A 238 -9.25 -2.36 -14.32
CA TRP A 238 -10.12 -1.24 -13.95
C TRP A 238 -9.36 0.08 -13.83
N THR A 239 -10.10 1.18 -13.80
CA THR A 239 -9.59 2.53 -13.59
C THR A 239 -10.47 3.26 -12.59
N LEU A 240 -9.85 3.76 -11.53
CA LEU A 240 -10.45 4.69 -10.57
C LEU A 240 -9.90 6.09 -10.86
N ARG A 241 -10.77 7.06 -11.16
CA ARG A 241 -10.42 8.45 -11.45
C ARG A 241 -11.07 9.39 -10.46
N TRP A 242 -10.40 10.48 -10.14
CA TRP A 242 -10.95 11.55 -9.31
C TRP A 242 -10.63 12.94 -9.87
N GLU A 243 -11.47 13.90 -9.54
CA GLU A 243 -11.30 15.31 -9.90
C GLU A 243 -10.94 16.14 -8.68
N HIS A 244 -10.00 17.07 -8.84
CA HIS A 244 -9.66 18.04 -7.80
C HIS A 244 -10.75 19.11 -7.69
N THR A 245 -11.01 19.61 -6.49
CA THR A 245 -11.89 20.77 -6.31
C THR A 245 -11.25 21.98 -7.01
N THR A 246 -11.90 22.51 -8.05
CA THR A 246 -11.43 23.75 -8.67
C THR A 246 -11.74 24.91 -7.73
N ARG A 247 -10.73 25.72 -7.38
CA ARG A 247 -11.01 27.04 -6.80
C ARG A 247 -11.65 27.88 -7.88
N SER A 248 -12.94 28.18 -7.71
CA SER A 248 -13.61 29.26 -8.44
C SER A 248 -12.77 30.53 -8.28
N SER A 249 -12.13 30.97 -9.37
CA SER A 249 -11.61 32.33 -9.44
C SER A 249 -12.84 33.23 -9.55
N SER A 250 -13.12 33.99 -8.49
CA SER A 250 -14.11 35.06 -8.59
C SER A 250 -13.63 36.02 -9.68
N PRO A 251 -14.48 36.43 -10.64
CA PRO A 251 -14.08 37.44 -11.60
C PRO A 251 -13.80 38.72 -10.82
N MET A 252 -12.56 39.22 -10.88
CA MET A 252 -12.26 40.58 -10.45
C MET A 252 -13.15 41.50 -11.27
N THR A 253 -14.16 42.05 -10.62
CA THR A 253 -14.98 43.13 -11.16
C THR A 253 -14.10 44.37 -11.06
N VAL A 254 -13.66 44.86 -12.23
CA VAL A 254 -13.01 46.17 -12.39
C VAL A 254 -14.08 47.25 -12.48
#